data_AF-A0A445BJE6-F1
#
_entry.id   AF-A0A445BJE6-F1
#
_cell.length_a   1.000
_cell.length_b   1.000
_cell.length_c   1.000
_cell.angle_alpha   90.00
_cell.angle_beta   90.00
_cell.angle_gamma   90.00
#
_symmetry.space_group_name_H-M   'P 1'
#
loop_
_entity.id
_entity.type
_entity.pdbx_description
1 polymer ?
#
loop_
_entity_poly.entity_id
_entity_poly.type
_entity_poly.pdbx_seq_one_letter_code
_entity_poly.pdbx_strand_id
1 'polypeptide(L)'
;MVQTNHLQVRNDPIIQHHTVLLGFRLPASHVVHTVGPIYNSNSNPAASLSSAYSLRVAKDKNIQYITFPAISCGVFGYPYDEAATVAISVVREFQNEFKEIHFVLFLQDIYQVWVNMANDLMKN
;
A
#
# COMPACT_ATOMS: atom_id res chain seq x y z
N MET A 1 27.62 20.38 8.76
CA MET A 1 26.53 21.36 8.93
C MET A 1 25.52 21.09 7.82
N VAL A 2 24.53 20.23 8.08
CA VAL A 2 23.44 19.96 7.12
C VAL A 2 22.23 20.68 7.69
N GLN A 3 21.72 21.67 6.97
CA GLN A 3 20.55 22.44 7.36
C GLN A 3 19.35 21.49 7.51
N THR A 4 18.84 21.37 8.73
CA THR A 4 17.53 20.81 9.03
C THR A 4 16.46 21.76 8.52
N ASN A 5 15.83 21.43 7.39
CA ASN A 5 14.60 22.11 7.01
C ASN A 5 13.51 21.75 8.02
N HIS A 6 13.09 22.75 8.78
CA HIS A 6 11.89 22.74 9.60
C HIS A 6 10.67 22.43 8.73
N LEU A 7 10.21 21.18 8.75
CA LEU A 7 8.86 20.86 8.32
C LEU A 7 7.90 21.40 9.38
N GLN A 8 7.29 22.55 9.09
CA GLN A 8 6.14 23.05 9.84
C GLN A 8 5.01 22.02 9.68
N VAL A 9 4.63 21.37 10.79
CA VAL A 9 3.43 20.54 10.86
C VAL A 9 2.23 21.50 10.83
N ARG A 10 1.69 21.75 9.65
CA ARG A 10 0.42 22.48 9.48
C ARG A 10 -0.73 21.52 9.75
N ASN A 11 -1.65 21.94 10.61
CA ASN A 11 -2.93 21.28 10.88
C ASN A 11 -3.89 21.43 9.68
N ASP A 12 -3.51 20.86 8.54
CA ASP A 12 -4.38 20.72 7.38
C ASP A 12 -5.25 19.46 7.53
N PRO A 13 -6.51 19.47 7.05
CA PRO A 13 -7.43 18.34 7.15
C PRO A 13 -6.80 17.11 6.47
N ILE A 14 -6.35 16.14 7.27
CA ILE A 14 -5.69 14.87 6.92
C ILE A 14 -5.21 14.84 5.46
N ILE A 15 -4.15 15.60 5.17
CA ILE A 15 -3.41 15.39 3.93
C ILE A 15 -2.83 13.98 4.06
N GLN A 16 -3.19 13.08 3.14
CA GLN A 16 -2.73 11.69 3.17
C GLN A 16 -1.23 11.66 2.82
N HIS A 17 -0.39 11.33 3.79
CA HIS A 17 1.07 11.40 3.63
C HIS A 17 1.60 10.06 3.08
N HIS A 18 1.85 10.01 1.77
CA HIS A 18 2.83 9.07 1.22
C HIS A 18 4.14 9.82 0.98
N THR A 19 5.28 9.21 1.32
CA THR A 19 6.60 9.79 1.07
C THR A 19 7.46 8.79 0.34
N VAL A 20 7.96 9.18 -0.83
CA VAL A 20 8.88 8.35 -1.62
C VAL A 20 10.31 8.67 -1.20
N LEU A 21 11.00 7.67 -0.68
CA LEU A 21 12.38 7.74 -0.23
C LEU A 21 13.26 6.84 -1.11
N LEU A 22 14.58 7.06 -1.07
CA LEU A 22 15.55 6.14 -1.66
C LEU A 22 15.59 4.84 -0.85
N GLY A 23 15.84 3.70 -1.51
CA GLY A 23 15.96 2.40 -0.84
C GLY A 23 17.28 2.18 -0.09
N PHE A 24 18.29 3.03 -0.33
CA PHE A 24 19.62 2.94 0.30
C PHE A 24 20.27 1.57 0.17
N ARG A 25 20.39 0.81 1.27
CA ARG A 25 21.02 -0.53 1.30
C ARG A 25 20.08 -1.65 0.85
N LEU A 26 18.82 -1.33 0.53
CA LEU A 26 17.88 -2.30 -0.01
C LEU A 26 18.14 -2.51 -1.51
N PRO A 27 17.86 -3.70 -2.05
CA PRO A 27 17.88 -3.94 -3.50
C PRO A 27 16.85 -3.10 -4.27
N ALA A 28 15.79 -2.64 -3.59
CA ALA A 28 14.78 -1.76 -4.16
C ALA A 28 15.35 -0.34 -4.36
N SER A 29 15.03 0.29 -5.49
CA SER A 29 15.47 1.66 -5.78
C SER A 29 14.80 2.70 -4.89
N HIS A 30 13.54 2.46 -4.53
CA HIS A 30 12.72 3.37 -3.74
C HIS A 30 11.93 2.62 -2.68
N VAL A 31 11.59 3.33 -1.61
CA VAL A 31 10.63 2.90 -0.60
C VAL A 31 9.51 3.94 -0.55
N VAL A 32 8.27 3.51 -0.72
CA VAL A 32 7.10 4.36 -0.51
C VAL A 32 6.64 4.13 0.92
N HIS A 33 6.86 5.13 1.79
CA HIS A 33 6.27 5.13 3.12
C HIS A 33 4.82 5.59 3.03
N THR A 34 3.91 4.81 3.59
CA THR A 34 2.46 5.05 3.57
C THR A 34 1.87 4.64 4.91
N VAL A 35 0.74 5.25 5.30
CA VAL A 35 0.03 4.95 6.53
C VAL A 35 -1.34 4.40 6.18
N GLY A 36 -1.54 3.11 6.44
CA GLY A 36 -2.85 2.48 6.35
C GLY A 36 -3.74 2.85 7.54
N PRO A 37 -5.06 2.62 7.45
CA PRO A 37 -6.00 2.93 8.53
C PRO A 37 -5.84 1.97 9.72
N ILE A 38 -6.14 2.47 10.92
CA ILE A 38 -6.53 1.64 12.06
C ILE A 38 -8.00 1.24 11.85
N TYR A 39 -8.28 -0.05 11.70
CA TYR A 39 -9.56 -0.54 11.17
C TYR A 39 -10.77 -0.01 11.95
N ASN A 40 -10.81 -0.24 13.26
CA ASN A 40 -11.96 0.13 14.11
C ASN A 40 -12.08 1.64 14.42
N SER A 41 -11.09 2.45 14.06
CA SER A 41 -11.05 3.89 14.37
C SER A 41 -11.18 4.78 13.13
N ASN A 42 -11.29 4.19 11.95
CA ASN A 42 -11.46 4.90 10.70
C ASN A 42 -12.93 4.85 10.26
N SER A 43 -13.49 6.00 9.85
CA SER A 43 -14.89 6.08 9.39
C SER A 43 -15.13 5.42 8.04
N ASN A 44 -14.09 5.26 7.22
CA ASN A 44 -14.12 4.57 5.94
C ASN A 44 -12.76 3.85 5.71
N PRO A 45 -12.56 2.70 6.38
CA PRO A 45 -11.29 1.98 6.36
C PRO A 45 -10.95 1.50 4.94
N ALA A 46 -11.94 1.10 4.14
CA ALA A 46 -11.72 0.64 2.77
C ALA A 46 -11.15 1.74 1.86
N ALA A 47 -11.73 2.94 1.89
CA ALA A 47 -11.21 4.06 1.09
C ALA A 47 -9.81 4.49 1.55
N SER A 48 -9.57 4.49 2.87
CA SER A 48 -8.26 4.83 3.43
C SER A 48 -7.18 3.80 3.07
N LEU A 49 -7.51 2.50 3.15
CA LEU A 49 -6.62 1.42 2.75
C LEU A 49 -6.35 1.44 1.24
N SER A 50 -7.37 1.71 0.42
CA SER A 50 -7.21 1.86 -1.04
C SER A 50 -6.19 2.94 -1.37
N SER A 51 -6.27 4.11 -0.73
CA SER A 51 -5.28 5.18 -0.94
C SER A 51 -3.87 4.81 -0.46
N ALA A 52 -3.76 3.97 0.57
CA ALA A 52 -2.47 3.51 1.07
C ALA A 52 -1.69 2.69 0.01
N TYR A 53 -2.39 2.04 -0.92
CA TYR A 53 -1.79 1.44 -2.12
C TYR A 53 -1.44 2.54 -3.13
N SER A 54 -0.31 3.22 -2.89
CA SER A 54 0.18 4.40 -3.63
C SER A 54 0.63 4.11 -5.08
N LEU A 55 -0.13 3.33 -5.84
CA LEU A 55 0.14 2.96 -7.23
C LEU A 55 0.16 4.18 -8.16
N ARG A 56 -0.72 5.17 -7.95
CA ARG A 56 -0.66 6.43 -8.72
C ARG A 56 0.71 7.10 -8.63
N VAL A 57 1.24 7.18 -7.41
CA VAL A 57 2.55 7.81 -7.12
C VAL A 57 3.69 7.02 -7.76
N ALA A 58 3.61 5.69 -7.70
CA ALA A 58 4.59 4.83 -8.32
C ALA A 58 4.58 4.97 -9.85
N LYS A 59 3.38 5.04 -10.46
CA LYS A 59 3.19 5.31 -11.89
C LYS A 59 3.79 6.66 -12.29
N ASP A 60 3.50 7.72 -11.55
CA ASP A 60 3.99 9.08 -11.84
C ASP A 60 5.53 9.16 -11.74
N LYS A 61 6.16 8.26 -10.98
CA LYS A 61 7.62 8.10 -10.90
C LYS A 61 8.19 7.06 -11.86
N ASN A 62 7.37 6.54 -12.77
CA ASN A 62 7.73 5.53 -13.77
C ASN A 62 8.32 4.24 -13.16
N ILE A 63 7.87 3.87 -11.95
CA ILE A 63 8.26 2.62 -11.29
C ILE A 63 7.50 1.48 -11.97
N GLN A 64 8.23 0.44 -12.39
CA GLN A 64 7.67 -0.66 -13.18
C GLN A 64 7.40 -1.93 -12.35
N TYR A 65 8.07 -2.06 -11.20
CA TYR A 65 8.02 -3.20 -10.30
C TYR A 65 7.74 -2.69 -8.89
N ILE A 66 6.73 -3.24 -8.23
CA ILE A 66 6.35 -2.81 -6.88
C ILE A 66 5.94 -4.00 -6.02
N THR A 67 6.19 -3.88 -4.72
CA THR A 67 5.89 -4.92 -3.74
C THR A 67 5.15 -4.31 -2.56
N PHE A 68 4.09 -5.00 -2.11
CA PHE A 68 3.31 -4.60 -0.94
C PHE A 68 3.31 -5.70 0.12
N PRO A 69 3.33 -5.33 1.42
CA PRO A 69 2.92 -6.24 2.49
C PRO A 69 1.37 -6.27 2.59
N ALA A 70 0.84 -7.07 3.53
CA ALA A 70 -0.55 -6.95 3.96
C ALA A 70 -0.76 -5.67 4.81
N ILE A 71 -0.93 -4.53 4.15
CA ILE A 71 -1.06 -3.20 4.80
C ILE A 71 -2.22 -3.21 5.80
N SER A 72 -2.00 -2.65 6.99
CA SER A 72 -2.94 -2.57 8.12
C SER A 72 -3.37 -3.90 8.77
N CYS A 73 -2.92 -5.06 8.28
CA CYS A 73 -3.34 -6.36 8.82
C CYS A 73 -2.55 -6.84 10.05
N GLY A 74 -1.60 -6.04 10.55
CA GLY A 74 -0.88 -6.30 11.80
C GLY A 74 -1.54 -5.59 12.98
N VAL A 75 -0.78 -4.74 13.66
CA VAL A 75 -1.23 -3.96 14.84
C VAL A 75 -2.49 -3.11 14.56
N PHE A 76 -2.74 -2.73 13.30
CA PHE A 76 -3.91 -1.92 12.91
C PHE A 76 -5.20 -2.74 12.72
N GLY A 77 -5.11 -4.07 12.80
CA GLY A 77 -6.25 -4.97 12.98
C GLY A 77 -7.21 -5.08 11.80
N TYR A 78 -6.79 -4.74 10.58
CA TYR A 78 -7.64 -4.87 9.40
C TYR A 78 -7.86 -6.36 9.07
N PRO A 79 -9.12 -6.85 8.98
CA PRO A 79 -9.42 -8.23 8.62
C PRO A 79 -8.79 -8.64 7.28
N TYR A 80 -8.20 -9.83 7.21
CA TYR A 80 -7.39 -10.25 6.05
C TYR A 80 -8.20 -10.33 4.76
N ASP A 81 -9.43 -10.86 4.82
CA ASP A 81 -10.35 -11.01 3.70
C ASP A 81 -10.81 -9.65 3.14
N GLU A 82 -11.20 -8.74 4.02
CA GLU A 82 -11.58 -7.37 3.63
C GLU A 82 -10.38 -6.60 3.08
N ALA A 83 -9.21 -6.71 3.71
CA ALA A 83 -7.98 -6.07 3.25
C ALA A 83 -7.52 -6.61 1.88
N ALA A 84 -7.56 -7.93 1.69
CA ALA A 84 -7.24 -8.57 0.42
C ALA A 84 -8.20 -8.10 -0.68
N THR A 85 -9.49 -7.97 -0.37
CA THR A 85 -10.51 -7.47 -1.31
C THR A 85 -10.13 -6.09 -1.82
N VAL A 86 -9.78 -5.17 -0.91
CA VAL A 86 -9.34 -3.81 -1.26
C VAL A 86 -8.04 -3.85 -2.06
N ALA A 87 -7.05 -4.61 -1.59
CA ALA A 87 -5.72 -4.69 -2.20
C ALA A 87 -5.77 -5.15 -3.66
N ILE A 88 -6.47 -6.26 -3.91
CA ILE A 88 -6.59 -6.86 -5.24
C ILE A 88 -7.44 -5.97 -6.15
N SER A 89 -8.52 -5.37 -5.62
CA SER A 89 -9.36 -4.44 -6.41
C SER A 89 -8.55 -3.25 -6.91
N VAL A 90 -7.72 -2.64 -6.04
CA VAL A 90 -6.84 -1.54 -6.43
C VAL A 90 -5.82 -1.99 -7.45
N VAL A 91 -5.15 -3.13 -7.25
CA VAL A 91 -4.17 -3.65 -8.22
C VAL A 91 -4.81 -3.90 -9.59
N ARG A 92 -6.04 -4.42 -9.63
CA ARG A 92 -6.78 -4.67 -10.88
C ARG A 92 -7.03 -3.39 -11.68
N GLU A 93 -7.27 -2.26 -11.02
CA GLU A 93 -7.42 -0.97 -11.69
C GLU A 93 -6.13 -0.50 -12.38
N PHE A 94 -4.97 -0.93 -11.88
CA PHE A 94 -3.65 -0.55 -12.37
C PHE A 94 -2.92 -1.68 -13.12
N GLN A 95 -3.61 -2.77 -13.46
CA GLN A 95 -2.98 -4.01 -13.99
C GLN A 95 -2.15 -3.81 -15.27
N ASN A 96 -2.46 -2.80 -16.08
CA ASN A 96 -1.74 -2.48 -17.32
C ASN A 96 -0.66 -1.39 -17.13
N GLU A 97 -0.50 -0.86 -15.92
CA GLU A 97 0.41 0.26 -15.65
C GLU A 97 1.77 -0.20 -15.10
N PHE A 98 1.88 -1.46 -14.67
CA PHE A 98 3.08 -2.04 -14.07
C PHE A 98 3.45 -3.35 -14.77
N LYS A 99 4.74 -3.69 -14.78
CA LYS A 99 5.19 -4.99 -15.29
C LYS A 99 4.86 -6.10 -14.29
N GLU A 100 5.13 -5.85 -13.00
CA GLU A 100 4.83 -6.81 -11.94
C GLU A 100 4.46 -6.08 -10.64
N ILE A 101 3.46 -6.63 -9.97
CA ILE A 101 3.05 -6.23 -8.61
C ILE A 101 3.08 -7.48 -7.75
N HIS A 102 3.85 -7.45 -6.67
CA HIS A 102 4.01 -8.58 -5.76
C HIS A 102 3.36 -8.27 -4.41
N PHE A 103 2.69 -9.26 -3.82
CA PHE A 103 2.32 -9.24 -2.41
C PHE A 103 3.27 -10.16 -1.64
N VAL A 104 4.06 -9.59 -0.72
CA VAL A 104 4.97 -10.35 0.15
C VAL A 104 4.29 -10.57 1.48
N LEU A 105 3.78 -11.79 1.66
CA LEU A 105 2.91 -12.18 2.77
C LEU A 105 3.67 -13.17 3.65
N PHE A 106 3.85 -12.80 4.93
CA PHE A 106 4.76 -13.51 5.82
C PHE A 106 4.21 -14.86 6.31
N LEU A 107 2.89 -14.98 6.49
CA LEU A 107 2.23 -16.18 7.00
C LEU A 107 1.47 -16.89 5.88
N GLN A 108 1.51 -18.23 5.90
CA GLN A 108 0.85 -19.07 4.90
C GLN A 108 -0.67 -18.83 4.84
N ASP A 109 -1.32 -18.63 5.98
CA ASP A 109 -2.77 -18.40 6.03
C ASP A 109 -3.15 -17.07 5.37
N ILE A 110 -2.35 -16.02 5.58
CA ILE A 110 -2.53 -14.72 4.92
C ILE A 110 -2.30 -14.87 3.42
N TYR A 111 -1.25 -15.60 3.02
CA TYR A 111 -0.99 -15.91 1.62
C TYR A 111 -2.19 -16.57 0.94
N GLN A 112 -2.79 -17.57 1.58
CA GLN A 112 -3.92 -18.29 1.01
C GLN A 112 -5.16 -17.38 0.84
N VAL A 113 -5.41 -16.47 1.78
CA VAL A 113 -6.49 -15.47 1.66
C VAL A 113 -6.28 -14.58 0.42
N TRP A 114 -5.06 -14.07 0.22
CA TRP A 114 -4.74 -13.25 -0.96
C TRP A 114 -4.86 -14.03 -2.27
N VAL A 115 -4.39 -15.28 -2.31
CA VAL A 115 -4.49 -16.13 -3.50
C VAL A 115 -5.95 -16.41 -3.85
N ASN A 116 -6.79 -16.73 -2.86
CA ASN A 116 -8.21 -16.97 -3.08
C ASN A 116 -8.89 -15.70 -3.63
N MET A 117 -8.65 -14.55 -2.99
CA MET A 117 -9.21 -13.28 -3.43
C MET A 117 -8.75 -12.87 -4.84
N ALA A 118 -7.47 -13.08 -5.16
CA ALA A 118 -6.94 -12.82 -6.50
C ALA A 118 -7.59 -13.74 -7.55
N ASN A 119 -7.78 -15.02 -7.24
CA ASN A 119 -8.48 -15.95 -8.11
C ASN A 119 -9.93 -15.52 -8.37
N ASP A 120 -10.62 -14.97 -7.38
CA ASP A 120 -12.02 -14.56 -7.52
C ASP A 120 -12.16 -13.27 -8.32
N LEU A 121 -11.28 -12.29 -8.10
CA LEU A 121 -11.41 -10.95 -8.68
C LEU A 121 -10.70 -10.74 -10.02
N MET A 122 -9.72 -11.58 -10.38
CA MET A 122 -8.93 -11.43 -11.61
C MET A 122 -9.34 -12.38 -12.74
N LYS A 123 -10.24 -13.35 -12.49
CA LYS A 123 -10.69 -14.31 -13.52
C LYS A 123 -11.83 -13.81 -14.42
N ASN A 124 -12.27 -12.55 -14.24
CA ASN A 124 -13.31 -11.88 -15.03
C ASN A 124 -12.72 -10.68 -15.77
#